data_AF-A0A554I6Z6-F1
#
_entry.id   AF-A0A554I6Z6-F1
#
_cell.length_a   1.000
_cell.length_b   1.000
_cell.length_c   1.000
_cell.angle_alpha   90.00
_cell.angle_beta   90.00
_cell.angle_gamma   90.00
#
_symmetry.space_group_name_H-M   'P 1'
#
loop_
_entity.id
_entity.type
_entity.pdbx_description
1 polymer ?
#
loop_
_entity_poly.entity_id
_entity_poly.type
_entity_poly.pdbx_seq_one_letter_code
_entity_poly.pdbx_strand_id
1 'polypeptide(L)'
;MDSLKNNLPAILEAMLFVSTQEESIEKLARILNVKTRDIEEALAVMKKDCSKRGTMILEHNGQIQMVSNPRYAVWIQKYQQKDLRGELSPLALETLAIIAYKGPVSRYQIEEIRGVNSIFVLRNLLRRGLVERKIKGKKVEYQITADFLRHLGLSKTVELPKYNEFNKGNEE
;
A
#
# COMPACT_ATOMS: atom_id res chain seq x y z
N MET A 1 -16.87 28.44 17.85
CA MET A 1 -16.00 28.80 16.70
C MET A 1 -14.61 29.24 17.15
N ASP A 2 -14.47 29.99 18.26
CA ASP A 2 -13.14 30.37 18.79
C ASP A 2 -12.27 29.19 19.29
N SER A 3 -12.89 28.11 19.79
CA SER A 3 -12.17 26.90 20.20
C SER A 3 -11.52 26.14 19.04
N LEU A 4 -11.98 26.37 17.80
CA LEU A 4 -11.54 25.67 16.60
C LEU A 4 -10.30 26.35 16.00
N LYS A 5 -10.22 27.68 16.05
CA LYS A 5 -9.04 28.44 15.60
C LYS A 5 -7.82 28.22 16.50
N ASN A 6 -8.01 28.21 17.83
CA ASN A 6 -6.90 27.97 18.75
C ASN A 6 -6.33 26.54 18.69
N ASN A 7 -7.09 25.58 18.16
CA ASN A 7 -6.67 24.17 18.02
C ASN A 7 -6.53 23.71 16.57
N LEU A 8 -6.55 24.64 15.60
CA LEU A 8 -6.50 24.29 14.18
C LEU A 8 -5.29 23.41 13.81
N PRO A 9 -4.07 23.67 14.33
CA PRO A 9 -2.92 22.78 14.10
C PRO A 9 -3.14 21.34 14.59
N ALA A 10 -3.75 21.16 15.77
CA ALA A 10 -3.99 19.84 16.35
C ALA A 10 -5.09 19.09 15.58
N ILE A 11 -6.13 19.79 15.13
CA ILE A 11 -7.20 19.22 14.30
C ILE A 11 -6.61 18.77 12.95
N LEU A 12 -5.78 19.60 12.32
CA LEU A 12 -5.10 19.25 11.07
C LEU A 12 -4.14 18.08 11.23
N GLU A 13 -3.37 18.04 12.31
CA GLU A 13 -2.51 16.90 12.65
C GLU A 13 -3.34 15.60 12.72
N ALA A 14 -4.46 15.61 13.44
CA ALA A 14 -5.34 14.45 13.55
C ALA A 14 -5.94 14.02 12.19
N MET A 15 -6.40 14.98 11.38
CA MET A 15 -6.93 14.69 10.05
C MET A 15 -5.86 14.09 9.13
N LEU A 16 -4.69 14.71 9.06
CA LEU A 16 -3.58 14.24 8.22
C LEU A 16 -3.00 12.91 8.69
N PHE A 17 -3.05 12.62 9.98
CA PHE A 17 -2.63 11.32 10.52
C PHE A 17 -3.54 10.17 10.08
N VAL A 18 -4.86 10.42 10.01
CA VAL A 18 -5.85 9.44 9.54
C VAL A 18 -5.87 9.35 8.01
N SER A 19 -5.60 10.46 7.32
CA SER A 19 -5.46 10.50 5.87
C SER A 19 -4.20 9.75 5.43
N THR A 20 -4.38 8.49 5.01
CA THR A 20 -3.29 7.66 4.45
C THR A 20 -2.74 8.16 3.10
N GLN A 21 -3.21 9.30 2.60
CA GLN A 21 -2.90 9.89 1.30
C GLN A 21 -2.75 11.39 1.42
N GLU A 22 -2.26 12.02 0.36
CA GLU A 22 -2.22 13.48 0.22
C GLU A 22 -3.63 14.09 0.25
N GLU A 23 -3.77 15.23 0.91
CA GLU A 23 -5.02 15.98 1.04
C GLU A 23 -4.84 17.41 0.50
N SER A 24 -5.84 17.93 -0.19
CA SER A 24 -5.79 19.30 -0.71
C SER A 24 -6.13 20.32 0.37
N ILE A 25 -5.43 21.45 0.38
CA ILE A 25 -5.69 22.57 1.30
C ILE A 25 -7.13 23.07 1.13
N GLU A 26 -7.64 23.14 -0.10
CA GLU A 26 -9.01 23.56 -0.40
C GLU A 26 -10.06 22.60 0.18
N LYS A 27 -9.80 21.29 0.11
CA LYS A 27 -10.68 20.27 0.70
C LYS A 27 -10.73 20.41 2.22
N LEU A 28 -9.58 20.56 2.87
CA LEU A 28 -9.50 20.70 4.33
C LEU A 28 -10.15 22.00 4.81
N ALA A 29 -9.90 23.12 4.11
CA ALA A 29 -10.55 24.40 4.39
C ALA A 29 -12.08 24.29 4.30
N ARG A 30 -12.60 23.59 3.28
CA ARG A 30 -14.04 23.35 3.10
C ARG A 30 -14.63 22.50 4.23
N ILE A 31 -13.97 21.41 4.62
CA ILE A 31 -14.45 20.52 5.70
C ILE A 31 -14.49 21.25 7.04
N LEU A 32 -13.45 22.04 7.33
CA LEU A 32 -13.30 22.77 8.60
C LEU A 32 -14.05 24.11 8.61
N ASN A 33 -14.63 24.52 7.48
CA ASN A 33 -15.30 25.80 7.28
C ASN A 33 -14.42 27.01 7.69
N VAL A 34 -13.17 26.98 7.23
CA VAL A 34 -12.16 28.04 7.45
C VAL A 34 -11.57 28.53 6.12
N LYS A 35 -10.80 29.61 6.14
CA LYS A 35 -10.12 30.09 4.93
C LYS A 35 -8.88 29.24 4.65
N THR A 36 -8.50 29.10 3.39
CA THR A 36 -7.25 28.42 3.00
C THR A 36 -6.03 29.02 3.70
N ARG A 37 -6.01 30.35 3.85
CA ARG A 37 -4.98 31.06 4.62
C ARG A 37 -4.86 30.59 6.07
N ASP A 38 -5.97 30.30 6.74
CA ASP A 38 -5.93 29.80 8.13
C ASP A 38 -5.26 28.41 8.19
N ILE A 39 -5.47 27.58 7.16
CA ILE A 39 -4.82 26.27 7.00
C ILE A 39 -3.31 26.44 6.77
N GLU A 40 -2.92 27.33 5.85
CA GLU A 40 -1.51 27.62 5.55
C GLU A 40 -0.75 28.12 6.79
N GLU A 41 -1.36 29.03 7.55
CA GLU A 41 -0.79 29.54 8.81
C GLU A 41 -0.64 28.41 9.84
N ALA A 42 -1.65 27.54 9.99
CA ALA A 42 -1.56 26.39 10.89
C ALA A 42 -0.49 25.38 10.45
N LEU A 43 -0.35 25.12 9.15
CA LEU A 43 0.68 24.24 8.60
C LEU A 43 2.10 24.77 8.83
N ALA A 44 2.30 26.09 8.74
CA ALA A 44 3.59 26.70 9.04
C ALA A 44 4.00 26.45 10.50
N VAL A 45 3.06 26.54 11.44
CA VAL A 45 3.27 26.20 12.85
C VAL A 45 3.62 24.71 12.99
N MET A 46 2.81 23.83 12.40
CA MET A 46 3.03 22.38 12.46
C MET A 46 4.40 21.96 11.90
N LYS A 47 4.84 22.54 10.78
CA LYS A 47 6.16 22.28 10.19
C LYS A 47 7.29 22.64 11.14
N LYS A 48 7.17 23.76 11.85
CA LYS A 48 8.15 24.18 12.86
C LYS A 48 8.19 23.20 14.03
N ASP A 49 7.03 22.78 14.53
CA ASP A 49 6.92 21.86 15.68
C ASP A 49 7.36 20.44 15.33
N CYS A 50 7.20 20.02 14.07
CA CYS A 50 7.64 18.74 13.56
C CYS A 50 9.16 18.63 13.33
N SER A 51 9.91 19.73 13.36
CA SER A 51 11.36 19.74 13.09
C SER A 51 12.18 18.79 13.97
N LYS A 52 11.71 18.49 15.19
CA LYS A 52 12.34 17.55 16.14
C LYS A 52 11.58 16.24 16.34
N ARG A 53 10.48 16.01 15.62
CA ARG A 53 9.61 14.83 15.77
C ARG A 53 9.99 13.72 14.77
N GLY A 54 9.43 12.53 15.00
CA GLY A 54 9.54 11.37 14.09
C GLY A 54 8.73 11.51 12.80
N THR A 55 7.79 12.47 12.76
CA THR A 55 6.92 12.80 11.63
C THR A 55 7.24 14.19 11.11
N MET A 56 6.83 14.46 9.87
CA MET A 56 6.91 15.77 9.24
C MET A 56 5.72 15.99 8.30
N ILE A 57 5.49 17.26 7.95
CA ILE A 57 4.51 17.63 6.93
C ILE A 57 5.23 17.81 5.60
N LEU A 58 4.80 17.06 4.59
CA LEU A 58 5.16 17.26 3.19
C LEU A 58 4.09 18.13 2.54
N GLU A 59 4.52 19.10 1.76
CA GLU A 59 3.63 19.94 0.95
C GLU A 59 4.17 20.02 -0.48
N HIS A 60 3.32 19.74 -1.45
CA HIS A 60 3.65 19.78 -2.87
C HIS A 60 2.41 20.12 -3.70
N ASN A 61 2.47 21.17 -4.53
CA ASN A 61 1.37 21.59 -5.41
C ASN A 61 0.00 21.75 -4.71
N GLY A 62 -0.02 22.35 -3.52
CA GLY A 62 -1.26 22.55 -2.73
C GLY A 62 -1.81 21.27 -2.08
N GLN A 63 -1.09 20.14 -2.22
CA GLN A 63 -1.36 18.90 -1.52
C GLN A 63 -0.46 18.80 -0.29
N ILE A 64 -1.04 18.30 0.80
CA ILE A 64 -0.35 18.13 2.07
C ILE A 64 -0.49 16.71 2.60
N GLN A 65 0.57 16.20 3.22
CA GLN A 65 0.57 14.87 3.82
C GLN A 65 1.45 14.83 5.05
N MET A 66 1.02 14.10 6.07
CA MET A 66 1.91 13.72 7.17
C MET A 66 2.71 12.48 6.77
N VAL A 67 4.04 12.59 6.84
CA VAL A 67 4.98 11.52 6.49
C VAL A 67 5.99 11.29 7.61
N SER A 68 6.69 10.16 7.57
CA SER A 68 7.81 9.94 8.47
C SER A 68 8.99 10.84 8.13
N ASN A 69 9.69 11.34 9.15
CA ASN A 69 10.87 12.15 8.97
C ASN A 69 12.02 11.31 8.35
N PRO A 70 12.63 11.74 7.23
CA PRO A 70 13.66 10.98 6.52
C PRO A 70 14.92 10.72 7.35
N ARG A 71 15.18 11.51 8.40
CA ARG A 71 16.28 11.27 9.35
C ARG A 71 16.21 9.89 9.98
N TYR A 72 15.01 9.31 10.11
CA TYR A 72 14.79 7.99 10.71
C TYR A 72 14.60 6.88 9.67
N ALA A 73 14.88 7.14 8.39
CA ALA A 73 14.66 6.18 7.31
C ALA A 73 15.34 4.82 7.54
N VAL A 74 16.55 4.78 8.10
CA VAL A 74 17.27 3.53 8.38
C VAL A 74 16.49 2.60 9.32
N TRP A 75 15.88 3.14 10.39
CA TRP A 75 15.09 2.34 11.34
C TRP A 75 13.75 1.93 10.74
N ILE A 76 13.12 2.83 9.99
CA ILE A 76 11.85 2.55 9.30
C ILE A 76 12.04 1.43 8.26
N GLN A 77 13.17 1.45 7.53
CA GLN A 77 13.51 0.38 6.59
C GLN A 77 13.71 -0.95 7.31
N LYS A 78 14.44 -0.98 8.43
CA LYS A 78 14.60 -2.20 9.25
C LYS A 78 13.26 -2.72 9.79
N TYR A 79 12.37 -1.83 10.20
CA TYR A 79 11.02 -2.18 10.65
C TYR A 79 10.17 -2.77 9.50
N GLN A 80 10.14 -2.10 8.35
CA GLN A 80 9.41 -2.59 7.17
C GLN A 80 9.98 -3.91 6.64
N GLN A 81 11.29 -4.13 6.71
CA GLN A 81 11.91 -5.41 6.36
C GLN A 81 11.46 -6.55 7.28
N LYS A 82 11.14 -6.27 8.56
CA LYS A 82 10.54 -7.25 9.48
C LYS A 82 9.10 -7.58 9.09
N ASP A 83 8.29 -6.56 8.76
CA ASP A 83 6.88 -6.75 8.39
C ASP A 83 6.69 -7.48 7.04
N LEU A 84 7.63 -7.29 6.09
CA LEU A 84 7.62 -8.02 4.81
C LEU A 84 8.10 -9.48 4.94
N ARG A 85 8.82 -9.81 6.02
CA ARG A 85 9.31 -11.17 6.35
C ARG A 85 8.38 -11.95 7.30
N GLY A 86 7.34 -11.32 7.83
CA GLY A 86 6.35 -12.02 8.67
C GLY A 86 5.58 -13.08 7.88
N GLU A 87 4.97 -14.05 8.56
CA GLU A 87 4.17 -15.09 7.91
C GLU A 87 3.04 -14.49 7.07
N LEU A 88 2.71 -15.15 5.96
CA LEU A 88 1.54 -14.80 5.16
C LEU A 88 0.29 -15.28 5.89
N SER A 89 -0.74 -14.44 5.95
CA SER A 89 -2.05 -14.86 6.48
C SER A 89 -2.65 -15.97 5.61
N PRO A 90 -3.61 -16.76 6.14
CA PRO A 90 -4.28 -17.80 5.35
C PRO A 90 -4.88 -17.27 4.03
N LEU A 91 -5.50 -16.09 4.05
CA LEU A 91 -6.05 -15.45 2.85
C LEU A 91 -4.97 -15.05 1.84
N ALA A 92 -3.79 -14.66 2.33
CA ALA A 92 -2.66 -14.31 1.48
C ALA A 92 -2.02 -15.55 0.87
N LEU A 93 -1.90 -16.65 1.62
CA LEU A 93 -1.43 -17.94 1.13
C LEU A 93 -2.37 -18.50 0.06
N GLU A 94 -3.69 -18.46 0.31
CA GLU A 94 -4.70 -18.89 -0.64
C GLU A 94 -4.60 -18.10 -1.96
N THR A 95 -4.54 -16.78 -1.88
CA THR A 95 -4.40 -15.91 -3.06
C THR A 95 -3.09 -16.18 -3.80
N LEU A 96 -1.99 -16.34 -3.06
CA LEU A 96 -0.68 -16.64 -3.64
C LEU A 96 -0.67 -18.01 -4.33
N ALA A 97 -1.31 -19.03 -3.75
CA ALA A 97 -1.45 -20.35 -4.35
C ALA A 97 -2.23 -20.30 -5.67
N ILE A 98 -3.35 -19.57 -5.72
CA ILE A 98 -4.11 -19.39 -6.97
C ILE A 98 -3.23 -18.78 -8.05
N ILE A 99 -2.45 -17.75 -7.73
CA ILE A 99 -1.54 -17.09 -8.69
C ILE A 99 -0.40 -18.03 -9.10
N ALA A 100 0.14 -18.83 -8.19
CA ALA A 100 1.22 -19.77 -8.47
C ALA A 100 0.78 -20.90 -9.42
N TYR A 101 -0.43 -21.42 -9.25
CA TYR A 101 -0.93 -22.56 -10.03
C TYR A 101 -1.73 -22.17 -11.26
N LYS A 102 -2.38 -20.99 -11.29
CA LYS A 102 -3.22 -20.55 -12.43
C LYS A 102 -2.70 -19.30 -13.13
N GLY A 103 -1.55 -18.78 -12.71
CA GLY A 103 -0.93 -17.61 -13.33
C GLY A 103 -0.47 -17.88 -14.77
N PRO A 104 -0.48 -16.86 -15.67
CA PRO A 104 -0.96 -15.49 -15.44
C PRO A 104 -2.49 -15.41 -15.30
N VAL A 105 -2.97 -14.72 -14.26
CA VAL A 105 -4.40 -14.66 -13.91
C VAL A 105 -4.85 -13.24 -13.57
N SER A 106 -6.05 -12.84 -13.97
CA SER A 106 -6.60 -11.52 -13.66
C SER A 106 -7.15 -11.43 -12.23
N ARG A 107 -7.26 -10.21 -11.69
CA ARG A 107 -7.89 -9.98 -10.38
C ARG A 107 -9.30 -10.57 -10.30
N TYR A 108 -10.07 -10.44 -11.38
CA TYR A 108 -11.44 -10.93 -11.44
C TYR A 108 -11.50 -12.46 -11.29
N GLN A 109 -10.65 -13.19 -12.01
CA GLN A 109 -10.57 -14.65 -11.91
C GLN A 109 -10.12 -15.13 -10.52
N ILE A 110 -9.22 -14.37 -9.86
CA ILE A 110 -8.84 -14.66 -8.47
C ILE A 110 -10.05 -14.50 -7.55
N GLU A 111 -10.79 -13.40 -7.69
CA GLU A 111 -11.98 -13.12 -6.87
C GLU A 111 -13.11 -14.12 -7.14
N GLU A 112 -13.26 -14.60 -8.38
CA GLU A 112 -14.21 -15.64 -8.76
C GLU A 112 -13.90 -16.97 -8.04
N ILE A 113 -12.62 -17.36 -7.96
CA ILE A 113 -12.20 -18.58 -7.25
C ILE A 113 -12.34 -18.42 -5.73
N ARG A 114 -11.98 -17.26 -5.18
CA ARG A 114 -11.99 -17.02 -3.73
C ARG A 114 -13.35 -16.64 -3.17
N GLY A 115 -14.27 -16.17 -4.02
CA GLY A 115 -15.56 -15.62 -3.62
C GLY A 115 -15.50 -14.30 -2.83
N VAL A 116 -14.32 -13.70 -2.66
CA VAL A 116 -14.12 -12.47 -1.86
C VAL A 116 -13.12 -11.52 -2.51
N ASN A 117 -13.21 -10.24 -2.15
CA ASN A 117 -12.33 -9.19 -2.67
C ASN A 117 -10.85 -9.49 -2.35
N SER A 118 -9.98 -9.35 -3.36
CA SER A 118 -8.55 -9.70 -3.25
C SER A 118 -7.62 -8.49 -3.42
N ILE A 119 -8.13 -7.26 -3.49
CA ILE A 119 -7.34 -6.05 -3.79
C ILE A 119 -6.24 -5.82 -2.75
N PHE A 120 -6.56 -5.88 -1.47
CA PHE A 120 -5.60 -5.62 -0.40
C PHE A 120 -4.53 -6.71 -0.33
N VAL A 121 -4.95 -7.97 -0.47
CA VAL A 121 -4.05 -9.14 -0.48
C VAL A 121 -3.08 -9.05 -1.66
N LEU A 122 -3.58 -8.77 -2.87
CA LEU A 122 -2.74 -8.56 -4.05
C LEU A 122 -1.73 -7.42 -3.85
N ARG A 123 -2.17 -6.29 -3.27
CA ARG A 123 -1.26 -5.18 -2.96
C ARG A 123 -0.16 -5.60 -1.97
N ASN A 124 -0.49 -6.42 -0.96
CA ASN A 124 0.48 -6.92 -0.01
C ASN A 124 1.49 -7.88 -0.64
N LEU A 125 1.02 -8.85 -1.44
CA LEU A 125 1.87 -9.81 -2.14
C LEU A 125 2.82 -9.12 -3.13
N LEU A 126 2.35 -8.09 -3.85
CA LEU A 126 3.19 -7.25 -4.72
C LEU A 126 4.28 -6.53 -3.94
N ARG A 127 3.95 -5.93 -2.79
CA ARG A 127 4.93 -5.24 -1.94
C ARG A 127 5.99 -6.19 -1.37
N ARG A 128 5.62 -7.45 -1.13
CA ARG A 128 6.53 -8.53 -0.70
C ARG A 128 7.38 -9.09 -1.84
N GLY A 129 7.12 -8.68 -3.09
CA GLY A 129 7.84 -9.17 -4.26
C GLY A 129 7.57 -10.63 -4.60
N LEU A 130 6.51 -11.25 -4.06
CA LEU A 130 6.15 -12.65 -4.33
C LEU A 130 5.35 -12.83 -5.62
N VAL A 131 4.68 -11.75 -6.05
CA VAL A 131 3.93 -11.68 -7.30
C VAL A 131 4.25 -10.37 -8.02
N GLU A 132 4.04 -10.35 -9.33
CA GLU A 132 4.21 -9.18 -10.20
C GLU A 132 3.00 -8.99 -11.10
N ARG A 133 2.87 -7.78 -11.70
CA ARG A 133 1.81 -7.45 -12.65
C ARG A 133 2.33 -7.55 -14.07
N LYS A 134 1.58 -8.24 -14.93
CA LYS A 134 1.80 -8.27 -16.38
C LYS A 134 0.65 -7.55 -17.07
N ILE A 135 0.98 -6.58 -17.92
CA ILE A 135 -0.02 -5.83 -18.70
C ILE A 135 -0.13 -6.49 -20.07
N LYS A 136 -1.31 -7.03 -20.40
CA LYS A 136 -1.64 -7.62 -21.71
C LYS A 136 -2.77 -6.83 -22.35
N GLY A 137 -2.40 -5.88 -23.21
CA GLY A 137 -3.35 -4.91 -23.78
C GLY A 137 -3.96 -4.03 -22.67
N LYS A 138 -5.29 -4.10 -22.52
CA LYS A 138 -6.03 -3.38 -21.46
C LYS A 138 -6.21 -4.18 -20.16
N LYS A 139 -5.74 -5.43 -20.11
CA LYS A 139 -5.92 -6.33 -18.96
C LYS A 139 -4.65 -6.35 -18.09
N VAL A 140 -4.86 -6.37 -16.77
CA VAL A 140 -3.81 -6.58 -15.77
C VAL A 140 -3.92 -8.01 -15.25
N GLU A 141 -2.87 -8.78 -15.45
CA GLU A 141 -2.71 -10.15 -14.96
C GLU A 141 -1.62 -10.19 -13.89
N TYR A 142 -1.69 -11.19 -13.02
CA TYR A 142 -0.77 -11.42 -11.93
C TYR A 142 -0.09 -12.78 -12.13
N GLN A 143 1.20 -12.83 -11.87
CA GLN A 143 2.01 -14.06 -11.89
C GLN A 143 3.02 -14.04 -10.73
N ILE A 144 3.51 -15.21 -10.35
CA ILE A 144 4.58 -15.33 -9.35
C ILE A 144 5.90 -14.78 -9.90
N THR A 145 6.76 -14.31 -9.00
CA THR A 145 8.10 -13.83 -9.34
C THR A 145 9.14 -14.94 -9.21
N ALA A 146 10.35 -14.68 -9.72
CA ALA A 146 11.51 -15.52 -9.43
C ALA A 146 11.83 -15.57 -7.92
N ASP A 147 11.56 -14.50 -7.17
CA ASP A 147 11.78 -14.44 -5.72
C ASP A 147 10.91 -15.45 -4.99
N PHE A 148 9.66 -15.62 -5.40
CA PHE A 148 8.79 -16.67 -4.86
C PHE A 148 9.38 -18.07 -5.09
N LEU A 149 9.84 -18.38 -6.30
CA LEU A 149 10.47 -19.68 -6.60
C LEU A 149 11.73 -19.91 -5.75
N ARG A 150 12.55 -18.87 -5.57
CA ARG A 150 13.75 -18.93 -4.71
C ARG A 150 13.40 -19.23 -3.25
N HIS A 151 12.29 -18.71 -2.72
CA HIS A 151 11.83 -19.04 -1.37
C HIS A 151 11.44 -20.52 -1.22
N LEU A 152 10.99 -21.16 -2.31
CA LEU A 152 10.64 -22.58 -2.34
C LEU A 152 11.81 -23.49 -2.74
N GLY A 153 12.97 -22.92 -3.07
CA GLY A 153 14.13 -23.68 -3.58
C GLY A 153 13.92 -24.25 -4.99
N LEU A 154 13.05 -23.62 -5.79
CA LEU A 154 12.71 -24.06 -7.16
C LEU A 154 13.35 -23.14 -8.20
N SER A 155 13.59 -23.67 -9.38
CA SER A 155 14.12 -22.92 -10.54
C SER A 155 13.05 -22.57 -11.56
N LYS A 156 11.98 -23.36 -11.65
CA LYS A 156 10.91 -23.18 -12.63
C LYS A 156 9.53 -23.38 -12.02
N THR A 157 8.53 -22.66 -12.54
CA THR A 157 7.13 -22.78 -12.10
C THR A 157 6.58 -24.21 -12.27
N VAL A 158 7.00 -24.93 -13.32
CA VAL A 158 6.59 -26.32 -13.58
C VAL A 158 7.05 -27.31 -12.50
N GLU A 159 8.00 -26.92 -11.65
CA GLU A 159 8.50 -27.71 -10.52
C GLU A 159 7.61 -27.58 -9.28
N LEU A 160 6.57 -26.74 -9.32
CA LEU A 160 5.63 -26.62 -8.21
C LEU A 160 4.93 -27.98 -7.96
N PRO A 161 4.72 -28.36 -6.69
CA PRO A 161 4.02 -29.60 -6.36
C PRO A 161 2.66 -29.66 -7.04
N LYS A 162 2.34 -30.76 -7.72
CA LYS A 162 1.06 -30.94 -8.43
C LYS A 162 0.79 -29.92 -9.54
N TYR A 163 1.81 -29.22 -10.06
CA TYR A 163 1.63 -28.24 -11.13
C TYR A 163 0.83 -28.79 -12.32
N ASN A 164 1.15 -30.01 -12.77
CA ASN A 164 0.46 -30.65 -13.87
C ASN A 164 -1.01 -30.97 -13.57
N GLU A 165 -1.38 -31.26 -12.33
CA GLU A 165 -2.78 -31.51 -11.95
C GLU A 165 -3.64 -30.26 -12.13
N PHE A 166 -3.08 -29.08 -11.83
CA PHE A 166 -3.78 -27.80 -11.90
C PHE A 166 -3.67 -27.10 -13.27
N ASN A 167 -2.71 -27.48 -14.12
CA ASN A 167 -2.50 -26.88 -15.45
C ASN A 167 -2.78 -27.79 -16.65
N LYS A 168 -3.26 -29.03 -16.44
CA LYS A 168 -3.63 -29.99 -17.50
C LYS A 168 -4.73 -29.52 -18.47
N GLY A 169 -5.38 -28.37 -18.23
CA GLY A 169 -6.47 -27.84 -19.06
C GLY A 169 -6.08 -26.69 -20.01
N ASN A 170 -4.79 -26.33 -20.12
CA ASN A 170 -4.33 -25.22 -20.97
C ASN A 170 -3.61 -25.67 -22.25
N GLU A 171 -3.64 -26.97 -22.58
CA GLU A 171 -2.99 -27.56 -23.76
C GLU A 171 -3.98 -28.16 -24.80
N GLU A 172 -5.29 -27.90 -24.66
CA GLU A 172 -6.30 -28.19 -25.70
C GLU A 172 -6.83 -26.91 -26.38
#